data_AF-A0AAU3QB50-F1
#
_entry.id   AF-A0AAU3QB50-F1
#
_cell.length_a   1.000
_cell.length_b   1.000
_cell.length_c   1.000
_cell.angle_alpha   90.00
_cell.angle_beta   90.00
_cell.angle_gamma   90.00
#
_symmetry.space_group_name_H-M   'P 1'
#
loop_
_entity.id
_entity.type
_entity.pdbx_description
1 polymer ?
#
loop_
_entity_poly.entity_id
_entity_poly.type
_entity_poly.pdbx_seq_one_letter_code
_entity_poly.pdbx_strand_id
1 'polypeptide(L)'
;MVWWYTTYPSGRWKRRLGIEPYEIMQVLNGPGRRWPRPVRGPGDLPALMIIGRTAAGVPLAVVARPIAQWDQQVIGVLTVTGELLAEFEKWEAHHE
;
A
#
# COMPACT_ATOMS: atom_id res chain seq x y z
N MET A 1 9.74 13.34 -13.53
CA MET A 1 8.39 12.99 -14.00
C MET A 1 8.32 11.47 -14.03
N VAL A 2 7.81 10.84 -12.97
CA VAL A 2 7.79 9.37 -12.84
C VAL A 2 6.43 8.88 -13.36
N TRP A 3 6.46 8.08 -14.41
CA TRP A 3 5.29 7.58 -15.13
C TRP A 3 4.75 6.32 -14.45
N TRP A 4 3.82 6.46 -13.52
CA TRP A 4 3.23 5.33 -12.77
C TRP A 4 2.14 4.54 -13.54
N TYR A 5 1.87 4.86 -14.81
CA TYR A 5 0.66 4.41 -15.51
C TYR A 5 0.79 3.15 -16.39
N THR A 6 1.98 2.62 -16.67
CA THR A 6 2.14 1.64 -17.77
C THR A 6 2.14 0.16 -17.37
N THR A 7 1.87 -0.21 -16.12
CA THR A 7 1.80 -1.66 -15.78
C THR A 7 0.77 -2.02 -14.72
N TYR A 8 -0.47 -1.54 -14.86
CA TYR A 8 -1.60 -2.12 -14.14
C TYR A 8 -2.70 -2.55 -15.12
N PRO A 9 -3.05 -3.84 -15.21
CA PRO A 9 -4.37 -4.20 -15.66
C PRO A 9 -5.34 -3.73 -14.57
N SER A 10 -5.88 -2.52 -14.76
CA SER A 10 -6.71 -1.73 -13.84
C SER A 10 -7.94 -2.46 -13.25
N GLY A 11 -8.23 -3.69 -13.69
CA GLY A 11 -9.36 -4.49 -13.21
C GLY A 11 -9.04 -5.63 -12.24
N ARG A 12 -7.77 -6.01 -12.01
CA ARG A 12 -7.48 -7.22 -11.21
C ARG A 12 -7.81 -7.05 -9.73
N TRP A 13 -7.55 -5.87 -9.15
CA TRP A 13 -7.79 -5.59 -7.73
C TRP A 13 -9.27 -5.39 -7.42
N LYS A 14 -9.96 -4.56 -8.20
CA LYS A 14 -11.41 -4.38 -8.10
C LYS A 14 -12.15 -5.72 -8.13
N ARG A 15 -11.78 -6.61 -9.07
CA ARG A 15 -12.44 -7.90 -9.24
C ARG A 15 -12.14 -8.91 -8.13
N ARG A 16 -10.98 -8.84 -7.48
CA ARG A 16 -10.56 -9.83 -6.46
C ARG A 16 -10.70 -9.37 -5.02
N LEU A 17 -10.61 -8.06 -4.79
CA LEU A 17 -10.47 -7.47 -3.46
C LEU A 17 -11.44 -6.30 -3.24
N GLY A 18 -12.18 -5.88 -4.28
CA GLY A 18 -13.08 -4.72 -4.19
C GLY A 18 -12.38 -3.37 -4.09
N ILE A 19 -11.05 -3.32 -4.28
CA ILE A 19 -10.24 -2.10 -4.13
C ILE A 19 -10.03 -1.44 -5.49
N GLU A 20 -10.35 -0.17 -5.57
CA GLU A 20 -10.19 0.66 -6.75
C GLU A 20 -8.76 1.22 -6.87
N PRO A 21 -8.22 1.38 -8.10
CA PRO A 21 -6.88 1.93 -8.29
C PRO A 21 -6.65 3.29 -7.64
N TYR A 22 -7.69 4.15 -7.57
CA TYR A 22 -7.56 5.46 -6.95
C TYR A 22 -7.39 5.37 -5.43
N GLU A 23 -7.92 4.35 -4.76
CA GLU A 23 -7.75 4.14 -3.31
C GLU A 23 -6.29 3.82 -2.98
N ILE A 24 -5.63 3.05 -3.85
CA ILE A 24 -4.18 2.79 -3.76
C ILE A 24 -3.42 4.12 -3.85
N MET A 25 -3.81 4.98 -4.79
CA MET A 25 -3.16 6.29 -4.96
C MET A 25 -3.40 7.22 -3.77
N GLN A 26 -4.56 7.16 -3.12
CA GLN A 26 -4.82 7.90 -1.89
C GLN A 26 -3.92 7.43 -0.75
N VAL A 27 -3.66 6.14 -0.61
CA VAL A 27 -2.73 5.63 0.42
C VAL A 27 -1.30 6.05 0.10
N LEU A 28 -0.88 6.00 -1.16
CA LEU A 28 0.51 6.28 -1.55
C LEU A 28 0.82 7.78 -1.61
N ASN A 29 -0.11 8.62 -2.05
CA ASN A 29 0.12 10.05 -2.33
C ASN A 29 -0.83 10.98 -1.56
N GLY A 30 -1.79 10.44 -0.83
CA GLY A 30 -2.72 11.26 -0.06
C GLY A 30 -2.03 11.99 1.09
N PRO A 31 -2.69 13.01 1.65
CA PRO A 31 -2.18 13.79 2.78
C PRO A 31 -2.14 13.00 4.09
N GLY A 32 -2.71 11.78 4.10
CA GLY A 32 -2.76 10.92 5.29
C GLY A 32 -1.38 10.42 5.73
N ARG A 33 -1.31 10.01 7.00
CA ARG A 33 -0.12 9.38 7.57
C ARG A 33 0.11 8.03 6.90
N ARG A 34 1.39 7.75 6.61
CA ARG A 34 1.84 6.52 5.93
C ARG A 34 2.88 5.85 6.79
N TRP A 35 2.63 4.59 7.12
CA TRP A 35 3.55 3.76 7.87
C TRP A 35 4.31 2.82 6.94
N PRO A 36 5.56 3.15 6.55
CA PRO A 36 6.39 2.26 5.76
C PRO A 36 6.96 1.14 6.63
N ARG A 37 6.78 -0.11 6.19
CA ARG A 37 7.31 -1.31 6.81
C ARG A 37 8.09 -2.15 5.80
N PRO A 38 9.40 -2.39 6.01
CA PRO A 38 10.13 -3.34 5.20
C PRO A 38 9.57 -4.74 5.46
N VAL A 39 9.28 -5.46 4.38
CA VAL A 39 8.79 -6.83 4.42
C VAL A 39 9.58 -7.68 3.44
N ARG A 40 9.58 -9.00 3.65
CA ARG A 40 10.17 -9.95 2.70
C ARG A 40 9.09 -10.84 2.13
N GLY A 41 9.06 -10.93 0.81
CA GLY A 41 8.17 -11.82 0.08
C GLY A 41 8.74 -13.24 -0.03
N PRO A 42 8.03 -14.14 -0.74
CA PRO A 42 8.54 -15.46 -1.07
C PRO A 42 9.92 -15.38 -1.75
N GLY A 43 10.84 -16.25 -1.34
CA GLY A 43 12.21 -16.27 -1.88
C GLY A 43 13.11 -15.14 -1.34
N ASP A 44 12.82 -14.60 -0.15
CA ASP A 44 13.56 -13.52 0.52
C ASP A 44 13.62 -12.20 -0.28
N LEU A 45 12.70 -12.03 -1.23
CA LEU A 45 12.66 -10.85 -2.08
C LEU A 45 12.26 -9.61 -1.26
N PRO A 46 13.03 -8.51 -1.32
CA PRO A 46 12.72 -7.30 -0.59
C PRO A 46 11.46 -6.64 -1.15
N ALA A 47 10.55 -6.29 -0.26
CA ALA A 47 9.36 -5.52 -0.57
C ALA A 47 9.11 -4.48 0.52
N LEU A 48 8.33 -3.46 0.19
CA LEU A 48 7.91 -2.40 1.08
C LEU A 48 6.39 -2.46 1.21
N MET A 49 5.92 -2.70 2.43
CA MET A 49 4.51 -2.56 2.78
C MET A 49 4.29 -1.14 3.28
N ILE A 50 3.37 -0.41 2.67
CA ILE A 50 2.98 0.94 3.07
C ILE A 50 1.56 0.85 3.56
N ILE A 51 1.35 1.13 4.84
CA ILE A 51 0.01 1.18 5.44
C ILE A 51 -0.43 2.63 5.54
N GLY A 52 -1.65 2.92 5.15
CA GLY A 52 -2.26 4.23 5.33
C GLY A 52 -3.78 4.16 5.23
N ARG A 53 -4.43 5.29 5.47
CA ARG A 53 -5.89 5.40 5.34
C ARG A 53 -6.28 6.01 4.01
N THR A 54 -7.35 5.49 3.41
CA THR A 54 -8.03 6.16 2.29
C THR A 54 -8.68 7.45 2.77
N ALA A 55 -9.18 8.27 1.84
CA ALA A 55 -9.94 9.47 2.18
C ALA A 55 -11.21 9.17 3.01
N ALA A 56 -11.74 7.95 2.89
CA ALA A 56 -12.88 7.46 3.69
C ALA A 56 -12.46 6.92 5.07
N GLY A 57 -11.17 7.00 5.43
CA GLY A 57 -10.64 6.53 6.71
C GLY A 57 -10.37 5.02 6.76
N VAL A 58 -10.55 4.30 5.64
CA VAL A 58 -10.35 2.85 5.58
C VAL A 58 -8.85 2.52 5.51
N PRO A 59 -8.31 1.70 6.43
CA PRO A 59 -6.89 1.37 6.44
C PRO A 59 -6.57 0.29 5.40
N LEU A 60 -5.60 0.59 4.53
CA LEU A 60 -5.14 -0.28 3.45
C LEU A 60 -3.61 -0.44 3.51
N ALA A 61 -3.14 -1.66 3.24
CA ALA A 61 -1.74 -1.98 3.07
C ALA A 61 -1.46 -2.17 1.57
N VAL A 62 -0.48 -1.41 1.07
CA VAL A 62 0.02 -1.51 -0.31
C VAL A 62 1.40 -2.11 -0.26
N VAL A 63 1.61 -3.25 -0.92
CA VAL A 63 2.91 -3.90 -1.00
C VAL A 63 3.52 -3.60 -2.37
N ALA A 64 4.65 -2.91 -2.35
CA ALA A 64 5.44 -2.57 -3.52
C ALA A 64 6.80 -3.24 -3.48
N ARG A 65 7.35 -3.56 -4.65
CA ARG A 65 8.75 -3.98 -4.79
C ARG A 65 9.49 -3.04 -5.73
N PRO A 66 10.80 -2.81 -5.51
CA PRO A 66 11.62 -2.11 -6.48
C PRO A 66 11.77 -2.95 -7.75
N ILE A 67 11.61 -2.32 -8.91
CA ILE A 67 11.94 -2.92 -10.22
C ILE A 67 13.08 -2.17 -10.93
N ALA A 68 13.27 -0.89 -10.61
CA ALA A 68 14.43 -0.10 -10.98
C ALA A 68 14.69 0.98 -9.91
N GLN A 69 15.74 1.79 -10.08
CA GLN A 69 16.14 2.83 -9.12
C GLN A 69 14.98 3.75 -8.69
N TRP A 70 14.11 4.11 -9.64
CA TRP A 70 13.01 5.05 -9.41
C TRP A 70 11.62 4.44 -9.65
N ASP A 71 11.58 3.16 -10.02
CA ASP A 71 10.34 2.48 -10.36
C ASP A 71 10.00 1.42 -9.32
N GLN A 72 8.78 1.51 -8.81
CA GLN A 72 8.20 0.55 -7.90
C GLN A 72 7.02 -0.14 -8.57
N GLN A 73 6.86 -1.43 -8.33
CA GLN A 73 5.70 -2.19 -8.78
C GLN A 73 4.87 -2.57 -7.58
N VAL A 74 3.59 -2.15 -7.53
CA VAL A 74 2.64 -2.66 -6.55
C VAL A 74 2.31 -4.09 -6.92
N ILE A 75 2.67 -5.01 -6.04
CA ILE A 75 2.49 -6.46 -6.21
C ILE A 75 1.29 -6.98 -5.41
N GLY A 76 0.81 -6.20 -4.43
CA GLY A 76 -0.33 -6.58 -3.63
C GLY A 76 -0.96 -5.39 -2.93
N VAL A 77 -2.25 -5.53 -2.67
CA VAL A 77 -3.03 -4.62 -1.83
C VAL A 77 -3.89 -5.48 -0.91
N LEU A 78 -4.03 -5.08 0.34
CA LEU A 78 -4.89 -5.76 1.30
C LEU A 78 -5.54 -4.75 2.23
N THR A 79 -6.75 -5.07 2.69
CA THR A 79 -7.37 -4.38 3.81
C THR A 79 -6.62 -4.72 5.09
N VAL A 80 -6.39 -3.71 5.94
CA VAL A 80 -5.70 -3.92 7.22
C VAL A 80 -6.74 -4.22 8.28
N THR A 81 -6.65 -5.39 8.89
CA THR A 81 -7.59 -5.89 9.90
C THR A 81 -6.84 -6.62 11.03
N GLY A 82 -7.55 -6.95 12.12
CA GLY A 82 -7.02 -7.76 13.21
C GLY A 82 -5.83 -7.12 13.93
N GLU A 83 -4.81 -7.93 14.24
CA GLU A 83 -3.61 -7.48 14.97
C GLU A 83 -2.85 -6.39 14.22
N LEU A 84 -2.77 -6.48 12.88
CA LEU A 84 -2.08 -5.48 12.06
C LEU A 84 -2.76 -4.11 12.15
N LEU A 85 -4.10 -4.09 12.28
CA LEU A 85 -4.84 -2.85 12.50
C LEU A 85 -4.53 -2.26 13.87
N ALA A 86 -4.52 -3.07 14.92
CA ALA A 86 -4.19 -2.61 16.26
C ALA A 86 -2.75 -2.05 16.35
N GLU A 87 -1.79 -2.67 15.64
CA GLU A 87 -0.43 -2.13 15.53
C GLU A 87 -0.41 -0.79 14.78
N PHE A 88 -1.14 -0.70 13.68
CA PHE A 88 -1.20 0.53 12.89
C PHE A 88 -1.82 1.68 13.68
N GLU A 89 -2.91 1.44 14.41
CA GLU A 89 -3.57 2.46 15.24
C GLU A 89 -2.67 2.92 16.39
N LYS A 90 -1.91 2.01 17.00
CA LYS A 90 -0.89 2.37 18.00
C LYS A 90 0.20 3.24 17.37
N TRP A 91 0.66 2.90 16.17
CA TRP A 91 1.64 3.71 15.45
C TRP A 91 1.09 5.11 15.14
N GLU A 92 -0.16 5.20 14.66
CA GLU A 92 -0.85 6.46 14.36
C GLU A 92 -0.92 7.38 15.58
N ALA A 93 -1.15 6.83 16.77
CA ALA A 93 -1.23 7.57 18.03
C ALA A 93 0.14 8.10 18.52
N HIS A 94 1.25 7.47 18.14
CA HIS A 94 2.61 7.89 18.56
C HIS A 94 3.30 8.82 17.56
N HIS A 95 2.72 9.02 16.38
CA HIS A 95 3.31 9.84 15.31
C HIS A 95 2.37 11.01 15.00
N GLU A 96 2.05 11.81 16.03
CA GLU A 96 1.24 13.03 15.91
C GLU A 96 1.94 14.17 15.17
#